data_AF-V5IQ43-F1
#
_entry.id   AF-V5IQ43-F1
#
_cell.length_a   1.000
_cell.length_b   1.000
_cell.length_c   1.000
_cell.angle_alpha   90.00
_cell.angle_beta   90.00
_cell.angle_gamma   90.00
#
_symmetry.space_group_name_H-M   'P 1'
#
loop_
_entity.id
_entity.type
_entity.pdbx_description
1 polymer ?
#
loop_
_entity_poly.entity_id
_entity_poly.type
_entity_poly.pdbx_seq_one_letter_code
_entity_poly.pdbx_strand_id
1 'polypeptide(L)'
;MVAELSGIGQVVEVLTGLNGLPVLIVECVITTIYTSLGGFRISFITDNIQGAMVIGLLVVASIAIGVETKIDTSLIEPSGLLKDSLLGWQLLYILPVAILTNDFFLSSFWLRTFASKTDRDLWIGITLAALFILIIITMIGCTGLIAAWSGVWPGSDPENPLPGSVAFFGLLENLPAWVVGFVLVMSVTLSTAAFDSLQSAMVSSASNDLFRNKLSVWWIRVAVVLIIIPIVVLAIKAPSILQIYLISDLVSAATIPVLIVGLSDRCYWWRGFEVVVGGLGGIFTVFIFGAIYYNDAYKGAQLILLEDGIYQEGWAAFGAFVAAPVGGLLWGFGALALRLAVQWVQAKRKGVRFDALDRPVVVESDSEAIQYVAGGDLETILSNGQESGAGKVPGKFF
;
A
#
# COMPACT_ATOMS: atom_id res chain seq x y z
N MET A 1 4.42 5.22 4.99
CA MET A 1 4.88 6.42 5.72
C MET A 1 6.40 6.47 5.84
N VAL A 2 7.07 5.51 6.50
CA VAL A 2 8.55 5.50 6.57
C VAL A 2 9.18 5.46 5.18
N ALA A 3 8.71 4.54 4.33
CA ALA A 3 9.21 4.39 2.96
C ALA A 3 8.97 5.65 2.11
N GLU A 4 7.76 6.23 2.17
CA GLU A 4 7.42 7.50 1.50
C GLU A 4 8.38 8.65 1.85
N LEU A 5 8.57 8.91 3.16
CA LEU A 5 9.45 9.99 3.62
C LEU A 5 10.91 9.73 3.27
N SER A 6 11.36 8.48 3.36
CA SER A 6 12.71 8.08 2.95
C SER A 6 12.92 8.32 1.45
N GLY A 7 11.90 8.04 0.63
CA GLY A 7 11.87 8.34 -0.80
C GLY A 7 12.13 9.80 -1.12
N ILE A 8 11.39 10.71 -0.50
CA ILE A 8 11.61 12.16 -0.71
C ILE A 8 12.96 12.62 -0.20
N GLY A 9 13.44 12.08 0.92
CA GLY A 9 14.76 12.40 1.43
C GLY A 9 15.84 12.11 0.40
N GLN A 10 15.78 10.92 -0.22
CA GLN A 10 16.71 10.52 -1.27
C GLN A 10 16.56 11.37 -2.54
N VAL A 11 15.33 11.66 -2.98
CA VAL A 11 15.09 12.50 -4.17
C VAL A 11 15.67 13.90 -3.98
N VAL A 12 15.47 14.52 -2.82
CA VAL A 12 16.00 15.84 -2.50
C VAL A 12 17.53 15.81 -2.47
N GLU A 13 18.12 14.81 -1.81
CA GLU A 13 19.57 14.67 -1.68
C GLU A 13 20.23 14.46 -3.04
N VAL A 14 19.67 13.60 -3.89
CA VAL A 14 20.19 13.34 -5.25
C VAL A 14 20.06 14.57 -6.15
N LEU A 15 18.92 15.27 -6.12
CA LEU A 15 18.67 16.38 -7.05
C LEU A 15 19.29 17.72 -6.62
N THR A 16 19.57 17.92 -5.33
CA THR A 16 20.07 19.21 -4.81
C THR A 16 21.43 19.12 -4.12
N GLY A 17 21.90 17.92 -3.78
CA GLY A 17 23.07 17.73 -2.93
C GLY A 17 22.88 18.22 -1.49
N LEU A 18 21.67 18.67 -1.12
CA LEU A 18 21.35 19.12 0.23
C LEU A 18 20.87 17.96 1.09
N ASN A 19 21.12 18.07 2.39
CA ASN A 19 20.57 17.12 3.34
C ASN A 19 19.02 17.18 3.30
N GLY A 20 18.37 16.04 3.05
CA GLY A 20 16.90 15.95 2.94
C GLY A 20 16.15 16.23 4.26
N LEU A 21 16.83 16.19 5.42
CA LEU A 21 16.21 16.29 6.74
C LEU A 21 15.32 17.54 6.95
N PRO A 22 15.76 18.77 6.61
CA PRO A 22 14.92 19.95 6.81
C PRO A 22 13.66 19.90 5.94
N VAL A 23 13.76 19.38 4.72
CA VAL A 23 12.61 19.22 3.82
C VAL A 23 11.62 18.23 4.40
N LEU A 24 12.07 17.08 4.89
CA LEU A 24 11.21 16.08 5.55
C LEU A 24 10.47 16.66 6.77
N ILE A 25 11.16 17.42 7.61
CA ILE A 25 10.57 18.03 8.80
C ILE A 25 9.50 19.05 8.38
N VAL A 26 9.82 19.93 7.44
CA VAL A 26 8.89 20.95 6.94
C VAL A 26 7.66 20.31 6.31
N GLU A 27 7.86 19.31 5.45
CA GLU A 27 6.79 18.52 4.84
C GLU A 27 5.90 17.89 5.92
N CYS A 28 6.48 17.13 6.85
CA CYS A 28 5.71 16.48 7.92
C CYS A 28 4.91 17.47 8.76
N VAL A 29 5.49 18.62 9.10
CA VAL A 29 4.84 19.65 9.92
C VAL A 29 3.70 20.31 9.16
N ILE A 30 3.94 20.76 7.93
CA ILE A 30 2.90 21.41 7.11
C ILE A 30 1.75 20.45 6.85
N THR A 31 2.06 19.21 6.48
CA THR A 31 1.07 18.16 6.23
C THR A 31 0.22 17.89 7.46
N THR A 32 0.87 17.70 8.60
CA THR A 32 0.17 17.49 9.87
C THR A 32 -0.75 18.67 10.23
N ILE A 33 -0.32 19.91 9.99
CA ILE A 33 -1.14 21.10 10.30
C ILE A 33 -2.41 21.11 9.44
N TYR A 34 -2.30 21.03 8.11
CA TYR A 34 -3.50 21.15 7.28
C TYR A 34 -4.40 19.90 7.40
N THR A 35 -3.83 18.71 7.58
CA THR A 35 -4.60 17.47 7.75
C THR A 35 -5.31 17.45 9.11
N SER A 36 -4.66 17.94 10.17
CA SER A 36 -5.28 18.05 11.49
C SER A 36 -6.36 19.13 11.57
N LEU A 37 -6.30 20.18 10.76
CA LEU A 37 -7.34 21.22 10.68
C LEU A 37 -8.51 20.80 9.76
N GLY A 38 -8.19 20.19 8.62
CA GLY A 38 -9.14 19.86 7.57
C GLY A 38 -9.78 18.48 7.61
N GLY A 39 -9.13 17.53 8.28
CA GLY A 39 -9.47 16.12 8.18
C GLY A 39 -9.44 15.60 6.73
N PHE A 40 -10.20 14.54 6.50
CA PHE A 40 -10.23 13.79 5.23
C PHE A 40 -10.70 14.63 4.02
N ARG A 41 -11.47 15.70 4.23
CA ARG A 41 -11.94 16.58 3.14
C ARG A 41 -10.82 17.39 2.49
N ILE A 42 -9.86 17.89 3.29
CA ILE A 42 -8.73 18.63 2.74
C ILE A 42 -7.81 17.69 1.96
N SER A 43 -7.62 16.45 2.45
CA SER A 43 -6.88 15.39 1.74
C SER A 43 -7.47 15.11 0.34
N PHE A 44 -8.80 15.11 0.19
CA PHE A 44 -9.41 15.00 -1.15
C PHE A 44 -9.13 16.19 -2.08
N ILE A 45 -9.07 17.41 -1.53
CA ILE A 45 -8.81 18.62 -2.33
C ILE A 45 -7.34 18.63 -2.78
N THR A 46 -6.41 18.27 -1.88
CA THR A 46 -4.99 18.15 -2.21
C THR A 46 -4.77 17.05 -3.25
N ASP A 47 -5.42 15.89 -3.12
CA ASP A 47 -5.39 14.81 -4.12
C ASP A 47 -5.80 15.29 -5.53
N ASN A 48 -6.88 16.07 -5.65
CA ASN A 48 -7.36 16.56 -6.95
C ASN A 48 -6.36 17.51 -7.61
N ILE A 49 -5.77 18.41 -6.83
CA ILE A 49 -4.74 19.34 -7.33
C ILE A 49 -3.52 18.54 -7.80
N GLN A 50 -3.14 17.51 -7.05
CA GLN A 50 -2.02 16.63 -7.40
C GLN A 50 -2.25 15.77 -8.62
N GLY A 51 -3.45 15.20 -8.77
CA GLY A 51 -3.83 14.48 -9.98
C GLY A 51 -3.66 15.36 -11.23
N ALA A 52 -4.09 16.62 -11.16
CA ALA A 52 -3.89 17.58 -12.25
C ALA A 52 -2.40 17.90 -12.50
N MET A 53 -1.61 18.07 -11.44
CA MET A 53 -0.19 18.35 -11.54
C MET A 53 0.61 17.18 -12.14
N VAL A 54 0.25 15.93 -11.82
CA VAL A 54 0.88 14.73 -12.39
C VAL A 54 0.68 14.67 -13.91
N ILE A 55 -0.51 15.05 -14.39
CA ILE A 55 -0.77 15.15 -15.83
C ILE A 55 0.16 16.20 -16.47
N GLY A 56 0.34 17.35 -15.81
CA GLY A 56 1.28 18.39 -16.25
C GLY A 56 2.72 17.87 -16.33
N LEU A 57 3.17 17.14 -15.31
CA LEU A 57 4.49 16.52 -15.29
C LEU A 57 4.67 15.52 -16.43
N LEU A 58 3.67 14.68 -16.70
CA LEU A 58 3.75 13.73 -17.81
C LEU A 58 3.90 14.42 -19.14
N VAL A 59 3.14 15.48 -19.40
CA VAL A 59 3.26 16.25 -20.65
C VAL A 59 4.66 16.83 -20.78
N VAL A 60 5.17 17.49 -19.73
CA VAL A 60 6.50 18.11 -19.75
C VAL A 60 7.60 17.06 -19.91
N ALA A 61 7.55 15.98 -19.13
CA ALA A 61 8.54 14.91 -19.18
C ALA A 61 8.55 14.21 -20.55
N SER A 62 7.38 13.99 -21.15
CA SER A 62 7.27 13.38 -22.49
C SER A 62 7.86 14.25 -23.57
N ILE A 63 7.61 15.56 -23.51
CA ILE A 63 8.18 16.53 -24.44
C ILE A 63 9.70 16.60 -24.24
N ALA A 64 10.17 16.69 -23.01
CA ALA A 64 11.60 16.75 -22.69
C ALA A 64 12.34 15.50 -23.20
N ILE A 65 11.80 14.31 -22.93
CA ILE A 65 12.39 13.05 -23.39
C ILE A 65 12.35 12.96 -24.91
N GLY A 66 11.23 13.31 -25.55
CA GLY A 66 11.07 13.24 -27.00
C GLY A 66 11.94 14.22 -27.78
N VAL A 67 12.31 15.36 -27.19
CA VAL A 67 13.16 16.38 -27.82
C VAL A 67 14.64 16.10 -27.58
N GLU A 68 15.01 15.73 -26.34
CA GLU A 68 16.42 15.66 -25.94
C GLU A 68 17.03 14.27 -26.14
N THR A 69 16.22 13.21 -26.15
CA THR A 69 16.74 11.84 -26.18
C THR A 69 16.92 11.35 -27.61
N LYS A 70 18.18 11.20 -28.02
CA LYS A 70 18.54 10.48 -29.25
C LYS A 70 18.70 9.00 -28.92
N ILE A 71 17.80 8.18 -29.46
CA ILE A 71 17.85 6.72 -29.30
C ILE A 71 18.91 6.15 -30.24
N ASP A 72 19.89 5.43 -29.70
CA ASP A 72 20.82 4.66 -30.51
C ASP A 72 20.23 3.25 -30.74
N THR A 73 19.77 3.00 -31.97
CA THR A 73 19.15 1.73 -32.35
C THR A 73 20.13 0.55 -32.29
N SER A 74 21.44 0.80 -32.28
CA SER A 74 22.46 -0.24 -32.15
C SER A 74 22.56 -0.82 -30.73
N LEU A 75 22.06 -0.11 -29.72
CA LEU A 75 22.05 -0.54 -28.32
C LEU A 75 20.80 -1.37 -27.95
N ILE A 76 19.80 -1.43 -28.82
CA ILE A 76 18.54 -2.13 -28.56
C ILE A 76 18.75 -3.65 -28.45
N GLU A 77 19.42 -4.27 -29.43
CA GLU A 77 19.69 -5.72 -29.45
C GLU A 77 20.65 -6.18 -28.34
N PRO A 78 21.78 -5.48 -28.09
CA PRO A 78 22.72 -5.81 -27.02
C PRO A 78 22.15 -5.62 -25.61
N SER A 79 21.19 -4.72 -25.41
CA SER A 79 20.61 -4.46 -24.09
C SER A 79 19.94 -5.68 -23.46
N GLY A 80 19.48 -6.65 -24.27
CA GLY A 80 18.80 -7.84 -23.79
C GLY A 80 17.45 -7.59 -23.11
N LEU A 81 17.01 -6.33 -22.96
CA LEU A 81 15.78 -5.92 -22.28
C LEU A 81 14.50 -6.36 -23.00
N LEU A 82 14.61 -6.67 -24.29
CA LEU A 82 13.52 -7.22 -25.10
C LEU A 82 13.46 -8.76 -25.06
N LYS A 83 14.41 -9.41 -24.40
CA LYS A 83 14.45 -10.87 -24.26
C LYS A 83 13.71 -11.28 -23.00
N ASP A 84 13.23 -12.51 -23.00
CA ASP A 84 12.65 -13.13 -21.82
C ASP A 84 13.69 -13.25 -20.71
N SER A 85 13.30 -12.88 -19.49
CA SER A 85 14.10 -13.09 -18.31
C SER A 85 13.28 -13.85 -17.27
N LEU A 86 13.92 -14.81 -16.61
CA LEU A 86 13.30 -15.56 -15.52
C LEU A 86 12.87 -14.60 -14.40
N LEU A 87 13.70 -13.59 -14.11
CA LEU A 87 13.38 -12.50 -13.20
C LEU A 87 12.14 -11.72 -13.65
N GLY A 88 12.02 -11.38 -14.93
CA GLY A 88 10.84 -10.69 -15.47
C GLY A 88 9.54 -11.45 -15.25
N TRP A 89 9.56 -12.77 -15.47
CA TRP A 89 8.40 -13.63 -15.19
C TRP A 89 8.07 -13.73 -13.70
N GLN A 90 9.08 -13.77 -12.83
CA GLN A 90 8.86 -13.75 -11.39
C GLN A 90 8.26 -12.42 -10.94
N LEU A 91 8.77 -11.29 -11.44
CA LEU A 91 8.26 -9.95 -11.13
C LEU A 91 6.84 -9.74 -11.66
N LEU A 92 6.50 -10.31 -12.82
CA LEU A 92 5.14 -10.30 -13.37
C LEU A 92 4.13 -10.96 -12.43
N TYR A 93 4.54 -11.90 -11.60
CA TYR A 93 3.70 -12.49 -10.55
C TYR A 93 3.78 -11.71 -9.23
N ILE A 94 5.00 -11.42 -8.77
CA ILE A 94 5.25 -10.79 -7.46
C ILE A 94 4.56 -9.41 -7.37
N LEU A 95 4.76 -8.55 -8.38
CA LEU A 95 4.29 -7.16 -8.30
C LEU A 95 2.76 -7.07 -8.29
N PRO A 96 1.98 -7.74 -9.17
CA PRO A 96 0.54 -7.70 -9.08
C PRO A 96 -0.01 -8.27 -7.77
N VAL A 97 0.56 -9.36 -7.24
CA VAL A 97 0.13 -9.93 -5.96
C VAL A 97 0.44 -8.97 -4.80
N ALA A 98 1.65 -8.41 -4.77
CA ALA A 98 2.08 -7.42 -3.78
C ALA A 98 1.15 -6.19 -3.79
N ILE A 99 1.00 -5.55 -4.94
CA ILE A 99 0.21 -4.32 -5.10
C ILE A 99 -1.27 -4.60 -4.80
N LEU A 100 -1.85 -5.64 -5.39
CA LEU A 100 -3.27 -5.96 -5.18
C LEU A 100 -3.57 -6.22 -3.69
N THR A 101 -2.73 -7.01 -3.03
CA THR A 101 -2.96 -7.31 -1.61
C THR A 101 -2.70 -6.09 -0.74
N ASN A 102 -1.69 -5.27 -1.04
CA ASN A 102 -1.43 -4.04 -0.31
C ASN A 102 -2.59 -3.04 -0.46
N ASP A 103 -3.12 -2.83 -1.68
CA ASP A 103 -4.26 -1.95 -1.94
C ASP A 103 -5.52 -2.39 -1.20
N PHE A 104 -5.75 -3.70 -1.08
CA PHE A 104 -6.84 -4.24 -0.26
C PHE A 104 -6.60 -4.06 1.25
N PHE A 105 -5.34 -4.02 1.70
CA PHE A 105 -4.96 -3.89 3.11
C PHE A 105 -5.04 -2.45 3.61
N LEU A 106 -4.73 -1.47 2.77
CA LEU A 106 -4.69 -0.06 3.16
C LEU A 106 -6.10 0.55 3.22
N SER A 107 -6.49 1.03 4.41
CA SER A 107 -7.80 1.68 4.63
C SER A 107 -7.97 3.00 3.88
N SER A 108 -6.89 3.65 3.47
CA SER A 108 -6.90 4.89 2.68
C SER A 108 -7.65 4.74 1.35
N PHE A 109 -7.56 3.59 0.69
CA PHE A 109 -8.28 3.35 -0.57
C PHE A 109 -9.77 3.12 -0.31
N TRP A 110 -10.11 2.30 0.69
CA TRP A 110 -11.49 2.01 1.08
C TRP A 110 -12.28 3.26 1.45
N LEU A 111 -11.66 4.20 2.19
CA LEU A 111 -12.31 5.47 2.54
C LEU A 111 -12.74 6.26 1.29
N ARG A 112 -12.01 6.15 0.17
CA ARG A 112 -12.37 6.77 -1.10
C ARG A 112 -13.45 5.99 -1.85
N THR A 113 -13.38 4.67 -1.83
CA THR A 113 -14.39 3.80 -2.43
C THR A 113 -15.77 4.03 -1.78
N PHE A 114 -15.81 4.10 -0.44
CA PHE A 114 -17.05 4.32 0.32
C PHE A 114 -17.55 5.77 0.31
N ALA A 115 -16.72 6.73 -0.08
CA ALA A 115 -17.14 8.12 -0.28
C ALA A 115 -17.83 8.37 -1.64
N SER A 116 -17.91 7.36 -2.51
CA SER A 116 -18.60 7.47 -3.80
C SER A 116 -20.10 7.64 -3.63
N LYS A 117 -20.70 8.47 -4.49
CA LYS A 117 -22.12 8.82 -4.41
C LYS A 117 -23.04 7.69 -4.86
N THR A 118 -22.63 6.96 -5.90
CA THR A 118 -23.38 5.82 -6.46
C THR A 118 -22.43 4.74 -6.97
N ASP A 119 -22.92 3.50 -7.06
CA ASP A 119 -22.14 2.38 -7.63
C ASP A 119 -21.72 2.66 -9.07
N ARG A 120 -22.56 3.36 -9.84
CA ARG A 120 -22.24 3.73 -11.22
C ARG A 120 -21.06 4.68 -11.28
N ASP A 121 -21.05 5.70 -10.42
CA ASP A 121 -19.94 6.66 -10.34
C ASP A 121 -18.65 5.97 -9.90
N LEU A 122 -18.76 4.99 -9.00
CA LEU A 122 -17.63 4.18 -8.54
C LEU A 122 -17.01 3.38 -9.69
N TRP A 123 -17.80 2.65 -10.47
CA TRP A 123 -17.29 1.86 -11.60
C TRP A 123 -16.65 2.71 -12.69
N ILE A 124 -17.23 3.88 -12.99
CA ILE A 124 -16.66 4.83 -13.94
C ILE A 124 -15.33 5.38 -13.40
N GLY A 125 -15.29 5.77 -12.13
CA GLY A 125 -14.10 6.28 -11.46
C GLY A 125 -12.95 5.27 -11.46
N ILE A 126 -13.22 4.02 -11.07
CA ILE A 126 -12.22 2.93 -11.07
C ILE A 126 -11.69 2.67 -12.48
N THR A 127 -12.58 2.56 -13.48
CA THR A 127 -12.18 2.27 -14.86
C THR A 127 -11.30 3.38 -15.43
N LEU A 128 -11.66 4.64 -15.19
CA LEU A 128 -10.89 5.79 -15.63
C LEU A 128 -9.54 5.88 -14.91
N ALA A 129 -9.52 5.65 -13.60
CA ALA A 129 -8.29 5.62 -12.81
C ALA A 129 -7.34 4.52 -13.29
N ALA A 130 -7.84 3.31 -13.55
CA ALA A 130 -7.05 2.21 -14.08
C ALA A 130 -6.44 2.54 -15.44
N LEU A 131 -7.21 3.18 -16.34
CA LEU A 131 -6.70 3.61 -17.64
C LEU A 131 -5.58 4.65 -17.50
N PHE A 132 -5.77 5.67 -16.65
CA PHE A 132 -4.73 6.68 -16.43
C PHE A 132 -3.50 6.05 -15.80
N ILE A 133 -3.62 5.27 -14.73
CA ILE A 133 -2.49 4.60 -14.08
C ILE A 133 -1.72 3.73 -15.09
N LEU A 134 -2.42 2.99 -15.96
CA LEU A 134 -1.79 2.20 -17.02
C LEU A 134 -0.95 3.09 -17.95
N ILE A 135 -1.49 4.21 -18.42
CA ILE A 135 -0.78 5.16 -19.29
C ILE A 135 0.46 5.71 -18.58
N ILE A 136 0.31 6.16 -17.33
CA ILE A 136 1.37 6.77 -16.54
C ILE A 136 2.52 5.78 -16.30
N ILE A 137 2.19 4.60 -15.79
CA ILE A 137 3.18 3.55 -15.49
C ILE A 137 3.87 3.08 -16.78
N THR A 138 3.13 2.95 -17.88
CA THR A 138 3.71 2.57 -19.17
C THR A 138 4.69 3.63 -19.65
N MET A 139 4.32 4.92 -19.57
CA MET A 139 5.20 6.01 -19.98
C MET A 139 6.46 6.08 -19.13
N ILE A 140 6.33 6.06 -17.80
CA ILE A 140 7.46 6.09 -16.86
C ILE A 140 8.32 4.84 -17.03
N GLY A 141 7.73 3.65 -17.14
CA GLY A 141 8.46 2.40 -17.35
C GLY A 141 9.27 2.38 -18.65
N CYS A 142 8.69 2.90 -19.74
CA CYS A 142 9.40 3.05 -21.02
C CYS A 142 10.59 4.01 -20.93
N THR A 143 10.58 5.01 -20.03
CA THR A 143 11.74 5.90 -19.86
C THR A 143 13.00 5.16 -19.40
N GLY A 144 12.86 4.09 -18.61
CA GLY A 144 13.98 3.24 -18.22
C GLY A 144 14.61 2.49 -19.39
N LEU A 145 13.78 2.01 -20.32
CA LEU A 145 14.25 1.39 -21.57
C LEU A 145 14.98 2.41 -22.45
N ILE A 146 14.40 3.62 -22.57
CA ILE A 146 14.98 4.73 -23.31
C ILE A 146 16.32 5.15 -22.71
N ALA A 147 16.47 5.15 -21.38
CA ALA A 147 17.74 5.44 -20.69
C ALA A 147 18.85 4.44 -21.05
N ALA A 148 18.49 3.15 -21.16
CA ALA A 148 19.43 2.11 -21.57
C ALA A 148 19.80 2.25 -23.06
N TRP A 149 18.84 2.57 -23.91
CA TRP A 149 19.07 2.71 -25.36
C TRP A 149 19.67 4.06 -25.78
N SER A 150 19.70 5.05 -24.88
CA SER A 150 20.44 6.29 -25.08
C SER A 150 21.90 6.21 -24.60
N GLY A 151 22.33 5.07 -24.04
CA GLY A 151 23.67 4.85 -23.51
C GLY A 151 23.95 5.54 -22.17
N VAL A 152 22.92 6.08 -21.51
CA VAL A 152 23.02 6.72 -20.18
C VAL A 152 23.12 5.67 -19.06
N TRP A 153 22.54 4.50 -19.28
CA TRP A 153 22.59 3.36 -18.36
C TRP A 153 23.29 2.17 -19.03
N PRO A 154 24.21 1.42 -18.36
CA PRO A 154 24.49 1.37 -16.91
C PRO A 154 25.47 2.43 -16.37
N GLY A 155 25.86 3.42 -17.17
CA GLY A 155 26.86 4.44 -16.83
C GLY A 155 28.15 4.25 -17.63
N SER A 156 29.04 5.25 -17.57
CA SER A 156 30.33 5.23 -18.28
C SER A 156 31.39 4.33 -17.61
N ASP A 157 31.13 3.87 -16.39
CA ASP A 157 32.06 3.08 -15.58
C ASP A 157 31.55 1.65 -15.37
N PRO A 158 32.17 0.63 -16.01
CA PRO A 158 31.75 -0.78 -15.91
C PRO A 158 31.86 -1.39 -14.50
N GLU A 159 32.65 -0.77 -13.61
CA GLU A 159 32.94 -1.31 -12.28
C GLU A 159 31.88 -0.95 -11.22
N ASN A 160 31.08 0.10 -11.45
CA ASN A 160 29.97 0.52 -10.56
C ASN A 160 28.74 0.91 -11.40
N PRO A 161 27.98 -0.07 -11.93
CA PRO A 161 26.79 0.21 -12.71
C PRO A 161 25.76 0.98 -11.88
N LEU A 162 25.19 2.05 -12.44
CA LEU A 162 24.10 2.78 -11.80
C LEU A 162 22.93 1.80 -11.55
N PRO A 163 22.37 1.76 -10.33
CA PRO A 163 21.18 0.97 -10.07
C PRO A 163 20.06 1.41 -11.01
N GLY A 164 19.29 0.46 -11.57
CA GLY A 164 18.19 0.78 -12.49
C GLY A 164 17.14 1.73 -11.90
N SER A 165 17.03 1.81 -10.57
CA SER A 165 16.21 2.78 -9.84
C SER A 165 16.64 4.24 -10.03
N VAL A 166 17.90 4.48 -10.42
CA VAL A 166 18.50 5.80 -10.62
C VAL A 166 18.61 6.17 -12.11
N ALA A 167 18.32 5.24 -13.03
CA ALA A 167 18.43 5.46 -14.48
C ALA A 167 17.55 6.63 -14.97
N PHE A 168 16.35 6.78 -14.39
CA PHE A 168 15.48 7.93 -14.65
C PHE A 168 16.10 9.24 -14.16
N PHE A 169 16.71 9.24 -12.96
CA PHE A 169 17.34 10.43 -12.39
C PHE A 169 18.65 10.80 -13.11
N GLY A 170 19.42 9.84 -13.63
CA GLY A 170 20.59 10.10 -14.49
C GLY A 170 20.22 10.71 -15.85
N LEU A 171 19.06 10.37 -16.42
CA LEU A 171 18.49 11.11 -17.55
C LEU A 171 18.13 12.55 -17.16
N LEU A 172 17.60 12.76 -15.95
CA LEU A 172 17.24 14.09 -15.43
C LEU A 172 18.47 14.97 -15.16
N GLU A 173 19.64 14.41 -14.85
CA GLU A 173 20.86 15.18 -14.57
C GLU A 173 21.36 15.94 -15.82
N ASN A 174 21.02 15.45 -17.01
CA ASN A 174 21.30 16.13 -18.29
C ASN A 174 20.25 17.19 -18.66
N LEU A 175 19.16 17.31 -17.89
CA LEU A 175 18.08 18.25 -18.19
C LEU A 175 18.35 19.64 -17.60
N PRO A 176 17.80 20.70 -18.22
CA PRO A 176 17.92 22.05 -17.71
C PRO A 176 17.46 22.19 -16.25
N ALA A 177 18.13 23.06 -15.48
CA ALA A 177 17.84 23.28 -14.05
C ALA A 177 16.36 23.61 -13.73
N TRP A 178 15.63 24.21 -14.68
CA TRP A 178 14.19 24.48 -14.51
C TRP A 178 13.34 23.20 -14.51
N VAL A 179 13.74 22.16 -15.23
CA VAL A 179 13.07 20.85 -15.25
C VAL A 179 13.31 20.13 -13.93
N VAL A 180 14.54 20.15 -13.42
CA VAL A 180 14.90 19.58 -12.10
C VAL A 180 14.09 20.24 -10.99
N GLY A 181 14.00 21.58 -10.99
CA GLY A 181 13.18 22.30 -10.01
C GLY A 181 11.69 21.94 -10.09
N PHE A 182 11.16 21.76 -11.30
CA PHE A 182 9.79 21.32 -11.50
C PHE A 182 9.54 19.89 -10.98
N VAL A 183 10.42 18.94 -11.29
CA VAL A 183 10.36 17.56 -10.79
C VAL A 183 10.43 17.53 -9.27
N LEU A 184 11.30 18.33 -8.65
CA LEU A 184 11.45 18.38 -7.19
C LEU A 184 10.17 18.88 -6.51
N VAL A 185 9.60 19.99 -6.98
CA VAL A 185 8.32 20.50 -6.47
C VAL A 185 7.23 19.44 -6.61
N MET A 186 7.19 18.77 -7.76
CA MET A 186 6.22 17.71 -8.03
C MET A 186 6.37 16.52 -7.08
N SER A 187 7.59 16.02 -6.86
CA SER A 187 7.87 14.91 -5.95
C SER A 187 7.46 15.23 -4.52
N VAL A 188 7.86 16.39 -4.00
CA VAL A 188 7.49 16.84 -2.64
C VAL A 188 5.97 16.95 -2.51
N THR A 189 5.32 17.52 -3.53
CA THR A 189 3.86 17.67 -3.49
C THR A 189 3.17 16.31 -3.51
N LEU A 190 3.57 15.39 -4.39
CA LEU A 190 3.01 14.04 -4.46
C LEU A 190 3.13 13.28 -3.12
N SER A 191 4.31 13.36 -2.49
CA SER A 191 4.53 12.73 -1.19
C SER A 191 3.69 13.39 -0.09
N THR A 192 3.48 14.70 -0.18
CA THR A 192 2.63 15.42 0.78
C THR A 192 1.19 14.89 0.77
N ALA A 193 0.56 14.57 -0.38
CA ALA A 193 -0.77 13.93 -0.32
C ALA A 193 -0.73 12.45 0.03
N ALA A 194 0.26 11.70 -0.46
CA ALA A 194 0.42 10.32 -0.02
C ALA A 194 0.50 10.25 1.52
N PHE A 195 1.25 11.18 2.12
CA PHE A 195 1.40 11.31 3.56
C PHE A 195 0.12 11.78 4.26
N ASP A 196 -0.60 12.77 3.74
CA ASP A 196 -1.89 13.21 4.33
C ASP A 196 -2.96 12.12 4.35
N SER A 197 -2.96 11.30 3.30
CA SER A 197 -3.90 10.20 3.11
C SER A 197 -3.60 9.08 4.11
N LEU A 198 -2.32 8.75 4.27
CA LEU A 198 -1.87 7.77 5.24
C LEU A 198 -2.11 8.24 6.69
N GLN A 199 -1.89 9.53 6.98
CA GLN A 199 -2.21 10.10 8.29
C GLN A 199 -3.72 10.03 8.58
N SER A 200 -4.55 10.44 7.62
CA SER A 200 -6.00 10.42 7.77
C SER A 200 -6.54 9.00 7.95
N ALA A 201 -6.00 8.03 7.21
CA ALA A 201 -6.30 6.61 7.36
C ALA A 201 -5.91 6.09 8.75
N MET A 202 -4.71 6.43 9.23
CA MET A 202 -4.24 6.04 10.57
C MET A 202 -5.12 6.62 11.69
N VAL A 203 -5.49 7.90 11.59
CA VAL A 203 -6.40 8.54 12.56
C VAL A 203 -7.77 7.85 12.54
N SER A 204 -8.29 7.53 11.35
CA SER A 204 -9.59 6.87 11.20
C SER A 204 -9.59 5.46 11.80
N SER A 205 -8.61 4.62 11.44
CA SER A 205 -8.46 3.26 11.97
C SER A 205 -8.20 3.26 13.48
N ALA A 206 -7.34 4.15 13.99
CA ALA A 206 -7.13 4.27 15.43
C ALA A 206 -8.41 4.69 16.17
N SER A 207 -9.16 5.65 15.63
CA SER A 207 -10.41 6.15 16.24
C SER A 207 -11.51 5.09 16.25
N ASN A 208 -11.73 4.45 15.11
CA ASN A 208 -12.83 3.52 14.91
C ASN A 208 -12.52 2.12 15.47
N ASP A 209 -11.34 1.59 15.21
CA ASP A 209 -11.05 0.16 15.42
C ASP A 209 -10.43 -0.08 16.80
N LEU A 210 -9.56 0.82 17.25
CA LEU A 210 -8.87 0.66 18.54
C LEU A 210 -9.67 1.26 19.70
N PHE A 211 -10.25 2.44 19.49
CA PHE A 211 -10.95 3.18 20.56
C PHE A 211 -12.48 3.16 20.43
N ARG A 212 -13.04 2.50 19.41
CA ARG A 212 -14.50 2.36 19.17
C ARG A 212 -15.25 3.69 19.35
N ASN A 213 -14.64 4.78 18.89
CA ASN A 213 -15.13 6.14 18.99
C ASN A 213 -15.43 6.64 20.43
N LYS A 214 -14.81 6.04 21.45
CA LYS A 214 -14.98 6.44 22.87
C LYS A 214 -14.01 7.55 23.31
N LEU A 215 -12.98 7.83 22.52
CA LEU A 215 -12.05 8.93 22.76
C LEU A 215 -12.34 10.08 21.79
N SER A 216 -12.15 11.32 22.27
CA SER A 216 -12.20 12.49 21.40
C SER A 216 -11.14 12.39 20.30
N VAL A 217 -11.57 12.64 19.05
CA VAL A 217 -10.74 12.61 17.84
C VAL A 217 -9.47 13.47 17.99
N TRP A 218 -9.53 14.51 18.82
CA TRP A 218 -8.38 15.39 19.07
C TRP A 218 -7.21 14.66 19.77
N TRP A 219 -7.49 13.81 20.76
CA TRP A 219 -6.46 13.00 21.42
C TRP A 219 -5.83 11.97 20.47
N ILE A 220 -6.62 11.42 19.55
CA ILE A 220 -6.14 10.49 18.53
C ILE A 220 -5.25 11.21 17.53
N ARG A 221 -5.61 12.43 17.11
CA ARG A 221 -4.74 13.26 16.25
C ARG A 221 -3.41 13.55 16.93
N VAL A 222 -3.40 13.95 18.20
CA VAL A 222 -2.17 14.17 18.97
C VAL A 222 -1.32 12.90 19.06
N ALA A 223 -1.93 11.73 19.29
CA ALA A 223 -1.22 10.46 19.31
C ALA A 223 -0.57 10.14 17.95
N VAL A 224 -1.26 10.41 16.85
CA VAL A 224 -0.70 10.24 15.49
C VAL A 224 0.47 11.20 15.25
N VAL A 225 0.40 12.46 15.69
CA VAL A 225 1.54 13.39 15.62
C VAL A 225 2.75 12.87 16.39
N LEU A 226 2.54 12.29 17.57
CA LEU A 226 3.62 11.69 18.35
C LEU A 226 4.25 10.48 17.65
N ILE A 227 3.47 9.70 16.90
CA ILE A 227 3.96 8.57 16.10
C ILE A 227 4.75 9.03 14.87
N ILE A 228 4.50 10.22 14.34
CA ILE A 228 5.27 10.75 13.19
C ILE A 228 6.74 11.00 13.57
N ILE A 229 7.04 11.39 14.80
CA ILE A 229 8.42 11.64 15.26
C ILE A 229 9.34 10.42 15.06
N PRO A 230 9.03 9.22 15.61
CA PRO A 230 9.86 8.05 15.36
C PRO A 230 9.83 7.60 13.89
N ILE A 231 8.74 7.85 13.14
CA ILE A 231 8.68 7.57 11.70
C ILE A 231 9.73 8.38 10.93
N VAL A 232 9.88 9.67 11.21
CA VAL A 232 10.90 10.53 10.59
C VAL A 232 12.30 10.03 10.92
N VAL A 233 12.55 9.65 12.18
CA VAL A 233 13.85 9.08 12.61
C VAL A 233 14.18 7.79 11.87
N LEU A 234 13.19 6.91 11.69
CA LEU A 234 13.36 5.66 10.94
C LEU A 234 13.56 5.91 9.44
N ALA A 235 12.87 6.89 8.87
CA ALA A 235 12.99 7.22 7.45
C ALA A 235 14.41 7.66 7.06
N ILE A 236 15.12 8.33 7.98
CA ILE A 236 16.51 8.76 7.78
C ILE A 236 17.49 7.60 7.87
N LYS A 237 17.19 6.59 8.68
CA LYS A 237 18.07 5.42 8.89
C LYS A 237 17.78 4.27 7.94
N ALA A 238 16.73 4.37 7.14
CA ALA A 238 16.28 3.33 6.23
C ALA A 238 17.29 3.16 5.07
N PRO A 239 17.98 2.02 4.97
CA PRO A 239 18.96 1.79 3.90
C PRO A 239 18.29 1.51 2.55
N SER A 240 17.07 0.96 2.54
CA SER A 240 16.35 0.60 1.31
C SER A 240 14.85 0.86 1.44
N ILE A 241 14.34 1.79 0.62
CA ILE A 241 12.91 2.11 0.50
C ILE A 241 12.13 0.89 0.01
N LEU A 242 12.67 0.24 -1.02
CA LEU A 242 12.06 -0.92 -1.65
C LEU A 242 11.87 -2.06 -0.64
N GLN A 243 12.88 -2.30 0.20
CA GLN A 243 12.78 -3.34 1.23
C GLN A 243 11.65 -3.06 2.22
N ILE A 244 11.47 -1.80 2.63
CA ILE A 244 10.40 -1.43 3.56
C ILE A 244 9.02 -1.64 2.94
N TYR A 245 8.84 -1.32 1.64
CA TYR A 245 7.60 -1.65 0.92
C TYR A 245 7.39 -3.16 0.84
N LEU A 246 8.41 -3.93 0.45
CA LEU A 246 8.31 -5.37 0.30
C LEU A 246 7.95 -6.09 1.60
N ILE A 247 8.44 -5.61 2.75
CA ILE A 247 8.03 -6.13 4.06
C ILE A 247 6.53 -5.93 4.26
N SER A 248 6.02 -4.72 3.98
CA SER A 248 4.59 -4.42 4.07
C SER A 248 3.77 -5.28 3.11
N ASP A 249 4.24 -5.42 1.87
CA ASP A 249 3.58 -6.18 0.80
C ASP A 249 3.52 -7.68 1.12
N LEU A 250 4.56 -8.23 1.74
CA LEU A 250 4.59 -9.62 2.17
C LEU A 250 3.57 -9.87 3.29
N VAL A 251 3.46 -8.94 4.24
CA VAL A 251 2.48 -9.02 5.33
C VAL A 251 1.06 -8.95 4.78
N SER A 252 0.79 -8.04 3.83
CA SER A 252 -0.52 -7.95 3.18
C SER A 252 -0.81 -9.20 2.35
N ALA A 253 0.17 -9.73 1.61
CA ALA A 253 0.02 -10.95 0.84
C ALA A 253 -0.31 -12.18 1.70
N ALA A 254 0.20 -12.23 2.92
CA ALA A 254 -0.10 -13.29 3.89
C ALA A 254 -1.51 -13.17 4.52
N THR A 255 -2.00 -11.95 4.73
CA THR A 255 -3.24 -11.71 5.49
C THR A 255 -4.48 -11.58 4.62
N ILE A 256 -4.37 -10.95 3.45
CA ILE A 256 -5.53 -10.55 2.64
C ILE A 256 -6.31 -11.73 2.02
N PRO A 257 -5.68 -12.78 1.47
CA PRO A 257 -6.43 -13.93 0.96
C PRO A 257 -7.34 -14.56 2.02
N VAL A 258 -6.86 -14.63 3.27
CA VAL A 258 -7.59 -15.18 4.42
C VAL A 258 -8.75 -14.25 4.84
N LEU A 259 -8.54 -12.93 4.69
CA LEU A 259 -9.56 -11.91 4.97
C LEU A 259 -10.67 -11.93 3.91
N ILE A 260 -10.33 -12.07 2.62
CA ILE A 260 -11.31 -12.12 1.51
C ILE A 260 -12.27 -13.30 1.67
N VAL A 261 -11.80 -14.46 2.15
CA VAL A 261 -12.67 -15.59 2.47
C VAL A 261 -13.71 -15.20 3.52
N GLY A 262 -13.31 -14.45 4.55
CA GLY A 262 -14.20 -13.95 5.60
C GLY A 262 -15.19 -12.89 5.15
N LEU A 263 -14.89 -12.16 4.07
CA LEU A 263 -15.77 -11.13 3.50
C LEU A 263 -16.94 -11.72 2.70
N SER A 264 -16.84 -12.99 2.27
CA SER A 264 -17.91 -13.63 1.52
C SER A 264 -19.08 -14.05 2.41
N ASP A 265 -20.30 -13.61 2.08
CA ASP A 265 -21.54 -14.01 2.76
C ASP A 265 -21.77 -15.53 2.79
N ARG A 266 -21.14 -16.27 1.87
CA ARG A 266 -21.21 -17.73 1.80
C ARG A 266 -20.35 -18.42 2.87
N CYS A 267 -19.34 -17.73 3.40
CA CYS A 267 -18.40 -18.26 4.38
C CYS A 267 -18.76 -17.81 5.80
N TYR A 268 -20.04 -17.91 6.18
CA TYR A 268 -20.56 -17.53 7.50
C TYR A 268 -19.91 -18.27 8.67
N TRP A 269 -19.25 -19.40 8.41
CA TRP A 269 -18.46 -20.15 9.38
C TRP A 269 -17.11 -19.50 9.70
N TRP A 270 -16.60 -18.57 8.90
CA TRP A 270 -15.28 -17.95 9.07
C TRP A 270 -15.34 -16.88 10.17
N ARG A 271 -14.38 -16.87 11.11
CA ARG A 271 -14.30 -15.87 12.19
C ARG A 271 -12.94 -15.17 12.17
N GLY A 272 -12.81 -14.12 12.97
CA GLY A 272 -11.54 -13.40 13.10
C GLY A 272 -10.39 -14.23 13.66
N PHE A 273 -10.68 -15.34 14.35
CA PHE A 273 -9.65 -16.27 14.80
C PHE A 273 -8.91 -16.90 13.60
N GLU A 274 -9.63 -17.38 12.59
CA GLU A 274 -9.04 -17.94 11.37
C GLU A 274 -8.22 -16.89 10.60
N VAL A 275 -8.69 -15.64 10.58
CA VAL A 275 -7.97 -14.54 9.93
C VAL A 275 -6.63 -14.26 10.62
N VAL A 276 -6.60 -14.21 11.96
CA VAL A 276 -5.36 -13.98 12.71
C VAL A 276 -4.39 -15.16 12.57
N VAL A 277 -4.88 -16.39 12.74
CA VAL A 277 -4.03 -17.58 12.63
C VAL A 277 -3.54 -17.79 11.19
N GLY A 278 -4.39 -17.53 10.20
CA GLY A 278 -4.00 -17.54 8.79
C GLY A 278 -2.95 -16.48 8.48
N GLY A 279 -3.16 -15.23 8.88
CA GLY A 279 -2.19 -14.15 8.66
C GLY A 279 -0.81 -14.43 9.25
N LEU A 280 -0.77 -14.81 10.54
CA LEU A 280 0.49 -15.19 11.21
C LEU A 280 1.10 -16.46 10.61
N GLY A 281 0.25 -17.43 10.25
CA GLY A 281 0.65 -18.66 9.59
C GLY A 281 1.24 -18.45 8.20
N GLY A 282 0.76 -17.47 7.43
CA GLY A 282 1.33 -17.09 6.14
C GLY A 282 2.76 -16.58 6.28
N ILE A 283 3.01 -15.66 7.23
CA ILE A 283 4.36 -15.16 7.53
C ILE A 283 5.26 -16.31 8.02
N PHE A 284 4.74 -17.18 8.87
CA PHE A 284 5.48 -18.35 9.36
C PHE A 284 5.78 -19.36 8.24
N THR A 285 4.92 -19.48 7.23
CA THR A 285 5.18 -20.34 6.07
C THR A 285 6.30 -19.79 5.20
N VAL A 286 6.42 -18.46 5.07
CA VAL A 286 7.58 -17.83 4.42
C VAL A 286 8.86 -18.16 5.17
N PHE A 287 8.85 -18.10 6.51
CA PHE A 287 9.99 -18.51 7.33
C PHE A 287 10.39 -19.97 7.09
N ILE A 288 9.42 -20.90 7.10
CA ILE A 288 9.66 -22.32 6.83
C ILE A 288 10.25 -22.50 5.43
N PHE A 289 9.66 -21.85 4.42
CA PHE A 289 10.14 -21.90 3.05
C PHE A 289 11.60 -21.40 2.95
N GLY A 290 11.90 -20.24 3.54
CA GLY A 290 13.24 -19.68 3.55
C GLY A 290 14.25 -20.56 4.30
N ALA A 291 13.86 -21.13 5.44
CA ALA A 291 14.71 -22.03 6.21
C ALA A 291 15.05 -23.31 5.43
N ILE A 292 14.11 -23.85 4.66
CA ILE A 292 14.34 -25.01 3.79
C ILE A 292 15.18 -24.63 2.57
N TYR A 293 14.88 -23.49 1.93
CA TYR A 293 15.55 -23.04 0.71
C TYR A 293 17.03 -22.73 0.95
N TYR A 294 17.35 -22.02 2.03
CA TYR A 294 18.71 -21.65 2.39
C TYR A 294 19.41 -22.68 3.30
N ASN A 295 18.68 -23.70 3.75
CA ASN A 295 19.12 -24.68 4.76
C ASN A 295 19.66 -24.03 6.05
N ASP A 296 19.15 -22.84 6.38
CA ASP A 296 19.56 -22.00 7.50
C ASP A 296 18.36 -21.19 8.01
N ALA A 297 18.05 -21.33 9.30
CA ALA A 297 16.96 -20.62 9.94
C ALA A 297 17.17 -19.11 10.01
N TYR A 298 18.42 -18.64 10.11
CA TYR A 298 18.72 -17.20 10.16
C TYR A 298 18.41 -16.56 8.80
N LYS A 299 18.89 -17.17 7.71
CA LYS A 299 18.57 -16.71 6.34
C LYS A 299 17.08 -16.82 6.02
N GLY A 300 16.40 -17.83 6.56
CA GLY A 300 14.94 -17.94 6.48
C GLY A 300 14.21 -16.77 7.15
N ALA A 301 14.71 -16.26 8.29
CA ALA A 301 14.17 -15.06 8.92
C ALA A 301 14.48 -13.79 8.11
N GLN A 302 15.68 -13.69 7.53
CA GLN A 302 16.06 -12.59 6.64
C GLN A 302 15.19 -12.55 5.37
N LEU A 303 14.73 -13.70 4.88
CA LEU A 303 13.83 -13.77 3.73
C LEU A 303 12.46 -13.11 4.00
N ILE A 304 11.95 -13.17 5.24
CA ILE A 304 10.72 -12.45 5.63
C ILE A 304 10.92 -10.94 5.45
N LEU A 305 12.15 -10.47 5.69
CA LEU A 305 12.52 -9.06 5.53
C LEU A 305 12.91 -8.70 4.09
N LEU A 306 12.92 -9.67 3.16
CA LEU A 306 13.48 -9.55 1.82
C LEU A 306 14.77 -8.71 1.80
N GLU A 307 15.70 -8.99 2.72
CA GLU A 307 16.95 -8.21 2.87
C GLU A 307 17.79 -8.21 1.61
N ASP A 308 17.69 -9.31 0.86
CA ASP A 308 18.32 -9.51 -0.44
C ASP A 308 17.60 -8.77 -1.61
N GLY A 309 16.39 -8.24 -1.39
CA GLY A 309 15.57 -7.60 -2.41
C GLY A 309 14.89 -8.57 -3.39
N ILE A 310 14.23 -8.01 -4.41
CA ILE A 310 13.49 -8.78 -5.44
C ILE A 310 14.26 -8.99 -6.74
N TYR A 311 15.42 -8.35 -6.90
CA TYR A 311 16.21 -8.38 -8.13
C TYR A 311 17.37 -9.38 -8.12
N GLN A 312 17.54 -10.12 -7.02
CA GLN A 312 18.55 -11.18 -6.96
C GLN A 312 18.15 -12.38 -7.81
N GLU A 313 19.14 -13.00 -8.45
CA GLU A 313 18.96 -14.23 -9.20
C GLU A 313 18.61 -15.38 -8.25
N GLY A 314 17.35 -15.81 -8.26
CA GLY A 314 16.92 -16.93 -7.41
C GLY A 314 15.40 -17.10 -7.35
N TRP A 315 14.97 -18.13 -6.63
CA TRP A 315 13.54 -18.43 -6.41
C TRP A 315 13.06 -18.00 -5.03
N ALA A 316 13.92 -17.37 -4.23
CA ALA A 316 13.62 -17.03 -2.84
C ALA A 316 12.51 -15.97 -2.73
N ALA A 317 12.67 -14.82 -3.40
CA ALA A 317 11.66 -13.76 -3.38
C ALA A 317 10.33 -14.22 -3.99
N PHE A 318 10.38 -14.89 -5.14
CA PHE A 318 9.20 -15.49 -5.76
C PHE A 318 8.51 -16.49 -4.82
N GLY A 319 9.28 -17.41 -4.24
CA GLY A 319 8.77 -18.41 -3.33
C GLY A 319 8.17 -17.81 -2.06
N ALA A 320 8.72 -16.70 -1.54
CA ALA A 320 8.13 -15.97 -0.42
C ALA A 320 6.74 -15.42 -0.76
N PHE A 321 6.57 -14.78 -1.91
CA PHE A 321 5.29 -14.23 -2.36
C PHE A 321 4.26 -15.28 -2.77
N VAL A 322 4.69 -16.52 -3.06
CA VAL A 322 3.77 -17.67 -3.23
C VAL A 322 3.44 -18.32 -1.89
N ALA A 323 4.44 -18.48 -1.01
CA ALA A 323 4.30 -19.14 0.28
C ALA A 323 3.45 -18.33 1.26
N ALA A 324 3.50 -16.99 1.22
CA ALA A 324 2.70 -16.11 2.05
C ALA A 324 1.18 -16.33 1.88
N PRO A 325 0.58 -16.17 0.68
CA PRO A 325 -0.87 -16.34 0.49
C PRO A 325 -1.31 -17.79 0.64
N VAL A 326 -0.54 -18.75 0.12
CA VAL A 326 -0.87 -20.18 0.20
C VAL A 326 -0.79 -20.67 1.65
N GLY A 327 0.31 -20.33 2.34
CA GLY A 327 0.49 -20.62 3.75
C GLY A 327 -0.64 -20.01 4.59
N GLY A 328 -0.98 -18.75 4.32
CA GLY A 328 -2.06 -18.07 5.05
C GLY A 328 -3.39 -18.79 4.95
N LEU A 329 -3.77 -19.24 3.75
CA LEU A 329 -4.98 -20.03 3.54
C LEU A 329 -4.89 -21.40 4.23
N LEU A 330 -3.78 -22.12 4.11
CA LEU A 330 -3.61 -23.44 4.74
C LEU A 330 -3.72 -23.38 6.25
N TRP A 331 -3.05 -22.40 6.89
CA TRP A 331 -3.15 -22.20 8.33
C TRP A 331 -4.53 -21.70 8.75
N GLY A 332 -5.19 -20.87 7.94
CA GLY A 332 -6.58 -20.44 8.16
C GLY A 332 -7.56 -21.61 8.14
N PHE A 333 -7.48 -22.50 7.14
CA PHE A 333 -8.29 -23.72 7.07
C PHE A 333 -7.93 -24.72 8.18
N GLY A 334 -6.65 -24.81 8.56
CA GLY A 334 -6.21 -25.60 9.71
C GLY A 334 -6.82 -25.10 11.03
N ALA A 335 -6.86 -23.79 11.23
CA ALA A 335 -7.50 -23.16 12.38
C ALA A 335 -9.01 -23.41 12.41
N LEU A 336 -9.67 -23.35 11.25
CA LEU A 336 -11.09 -23.70 11.10
C LEU A 336 -11.32 -25.16 11.51
N ALA A 337 -10.54 -26.09 10.97
CA ALA A 337 -10.65 -27.51 11.29
C ALA A 337 -10.43 -27.78 12.78
N LEU A 338 -9.43 -27.14 13.39
CA LEU A 338 -9.17 -27.23 14.83
C LEU A 338 -10.36 -26.72 15.65
N ARG A 339 -10.93 -25.56 15.30
CA ARG A 339 -12.08 -25.00 16.01
C ARG A 339 -13.31 -25.90 15.89
N LEU A 340 -13.62 -26.38 14.69
CA LEU A 340 -14.74 -27.29 14.45
C LEU A 340 -14.55 -28.60 15.21
N ALA A 341 -13.33 -29.15 15.24
CA ALA A 341 -13.02 -30.35 16.00
C ALA A 341 -13.21 -30.15 17.52
N VAL A 342 -12.73 -29.02 18.07
CA VAL A 342 -12.92 -28.69 19.50
C VAL A 342 -14.41 -28.53 19.82
N GLN A 343 -15.17 -27.81 18.98
CA GLN A 343 -16.60 -27.61 19.17
C GLN A 343 -17.38 -28.92 19.05
N TRP A 344 -16.98 -29.81 18.15
CA TRP A 344 -17.58 -31.13 18.01
C TRP A 344 -17.30 -32.02 19.22
N VAL A 345 -16.06 -32.05 19.72
CA VAL A 345 -15.71 -32.78 20.95
C VAL A 345 -16.47 -32.25 22.16
N GLN A 346 -16.62 -30.93 22.28
CA GLN A 346 -17.38 -30.31 23.37
C GLN A 346 -18.89 -30.61 23.26
N ALA A 347 -19.46 -30.56 22.07
CA ALA A 347 -20.87 -30.91 21.82
C ALA A 347 -21.13 -32.38 22.19
N LYS A 348 -20.24 -33.29 21.77
CA LYS A 348 -20.32 -34.72 22.10
C LYS A 348 -20.16 -35.00 23.59
N ARG A 349 -19.32 -34.23 24.30
CA ARG A 349 -19.18 -34.34 25.77
C ARG A 349 -20.37 -33.77 26.55
N LYS A 350 -21.01 -32.71 26.05
CA LYS A 350 -22.16 -32.06 26.71
C LYS A 350 -23.51 -32.63 26.28
N GLY A 351 -23.55 -33.51 25.27
CA GLY A 351 -24.79 -34.07 24.71
C GLY A 351 -25.64 -33.04 23.96
N VAL A 352 -25.05 -31.93 23.50
CA VAL A 352 -25.74 -30.83 22.81
C VAL A 352 -25.52 -30.97 21.30
N ARG A 353 -26.46 -30.45 20.50
CA ARG A 353 -26.35 -30.41 19.03
C ARG A 353 -25.14 -29.56 18.59
N PHE A 354 -24.53 -29.93 17.47
CA PHE A 354 -23.43 -29.19 16.87
C PHE A 354 -23.97 -28.06 16.01
N ASP A 355 -23.93 -26.84 16.54
CA ASP A 355 -24.57 -25.67 15.92
C ASP A 355 -23.54 -24.73 15.24
N ALA A 356 -22.27 -25.15 15.17
CA ALA A 356 -21.15 -24.29 14.72
C ALA A 356 -21.16 -23.93 13.24
N LEU A 357 -21.87 -24.72 12.42
CA LEU A 357 -22.09 -24.50 11.00
C LEU A 357 -23.54 -24.08 10.70
N ASP A 358 -24.31 -23.70 11.72
CA ASP A 358 -25.63 -23.13 11.48
C ASP A 358 -25.48 -21.68 11.05
N ARG A 359 -26.29 -21.27 10.08
CA ARG A 359 -26.32 -19.88 9.63
C ARG A 359 -26.76 -19.01 10.81
N PRO A 360 -26.07 -17.88 11.08
CA PRO A 360 -26.50 -16.95 12.10
C PRO A 360 -27.90 -16.44 11.75
N VAL A 361 -28.87 -16.64 12.66
CA VAL A 361 -30.20 -16.07 12.54
C VAL A 361 -30.05 -14.56 12.68
N VAL A 362 -30.36 -13.82 11.62
CA VAL A 362 -30.48 -12.36 11.67
C VAL A 362 -31.75 -12.09 12.48
N VAL A 363 -31.59 -11.65 13.72
CA VAL A 363 -32.72 -11.10 14.48
C VAL A 363 -32.91 -9.68 13.96
N GLU A 364 -33.90 -9.48 13.09
CA GLU A 364 -34.38 -8.14 12.74
C GLU A 364 -34.88 -7.49 14.03
N SER A 365 -34.03 -6.70 14.68
CA SER A 365 -34.50 -5.72 15.66
C SER A 365 -35.19 -4.61 14.89
N ASP A 366 -36.45 -4.29 15.22
CA ASP A 366 -37.34 -3.24 14.69
C ASP A 366 -36.68 -1.85 14.50
N SER A 367 -35.70 -1.73 13.63
CA SER A 367 -34.91 -0.52 13.33
C SER A 367 -35.06 -0.07 11.88
N GLU A 368 -35.65 -0.92 11.03
CA GLU A 368 -35.91 -0.60 9.61
C GLU A 368 -36.94 0.53 9.42
N ALA A 369 -37.75 0.84 10.45
CA ALA A 369 -38.70 1.94 10.41
C ALA A 369 -38.05 3.35 10.48
N ILE A 370 -36.78 3.48 10.89
CA ILE A 370 -36.10 4.79 10.97
C ILE A 370 -35.36 5.12 9.66
N GLN A 371 -35.10 4.14 8.80
CA GLN A 371 -34.24 4.33 7.62
C GLN A 371 -34.93 5.05 6.46
N TYR A 372 -36.26 5.07 6.40
CA TYR A 372 -37.01 5.76 5.34
C TYR A 372 -37.25 7.27 5.56
N VAL A 373 -36.93 7.81 6.75
CA VAL A 373 -37.10 9.25 7.04
C VAL A 373 -35.76 10.03 6.96
N ALA A 374 -34.62 9.35 6.94
CA ALA A 374 -33.28 9.98 6.86
C ALA A 374 -32.79 10.22 5.41
N GLY A 375 -33.71 10.33 4.45
CA GLY A 375 -33.43 10.61 3.03
C GLY A 375 -33.29 12.10 2.68
N GLY A 376 -33.38 13.00 3.66
CA GLY A 376 -33.08 14.42 3.51
C GLY A 376 -32.01 14.82 4.52
N ASP A 377 -31.07 15.64 4.08
CA ASP A 377 -30.09 16.37 4.91
C ASP A 377 -28.79 15.64 5.28
N LEU A 378 -28.07 15.17 4.26
CA LEU A 378 -26.63 14.89 4.36
C LEU A 378 -25.77 16.18 4.39
N GLU A 379 -26.37 17.37 4.23
CA GLU A 379 -25.68 18.67 4.34
C GLU A 379 -25.41 19.07 5.80
N THR A 380 -26.19 18.58 6.77
CA THR A 380 -26.16 19.09 8.16
C THR A 380 -25.12 18.38 9.04
N ILE A 381 -24.68 17.17 8.69
CA ILE A 381 -23.63 16.44 9.43
C ILE A 381 -22.23 17.02 9.16
N LEU A 382 -22.11 17.84 8.12
CA LEU A 382 -20.83 18.33 7.62
C LEU A 382 -20.54 19.78 8.04
N SER A 383 -21.46 20.45 8.74
CA SER A 383 -21.33 21.86 9.15
C SER A 383 -21.17 22.09 10.65
N ASN A 384 -21.58 21.17 11.53
CA ASN A 384 -21.52 21.39 12.98
C ASN A 384 -20.67 20.35 13.70
N GLY A 385 -19.48 20.77 14.12
CA GLY A 385 -18.76 20.10 15.20
C GLY A 385 -19.46 20.37 16.52
N GLN A 386 -20.24 19.42 17.02
CA GLN A 386 -20.46 19.20 18.46
C GLN A 386 -21.25 17.90 18.71
N GLU A 387 -20.96 17.32 19.86
CA GLU A 387 -21.38 16.03 20.40
C GLU A 387 -22.84 15.63 20.16
N SER A 388 -23.07 14.37 19.83
CA SER A 388 -24.14 13.58 20.44
C SER A 388 -23.84 12.09 20.27
N GLY A 389 -23.86 11.37 21.40
CA GLY A 389 -23.68 9.92 21.45
C GLY A 389 -24.87 9.19 20.84
N ALA A 390 -24.60 8.37 19.83
CA ALA A 390 -25.52 7.33 19.38
C ALA A 390 -24.69 6.10 19.03
N GLY A 391 -24.90 5.02 19.79
CA GLY A 391 -24.21 3.75 19.61
C GLY A 391 -24.50 3.16 18.24
N LYS A 392 -23.45 2.97 17.43
CA LYS A 392 -23.51 2.17 16.21
C LYS A 392 -23.29 0.70 16.54
N VAL A 393 -24.14 -0.13 15.96
CA VAL A 393 -24.07 -1.60 15.95
C VAL A 393 -22.68 -2.05 15.46
N PRO A 394 -22.02 -3.01 16.12
CA PRO A 394 -20.74 -3.52 15.63
C PRO A 394 -20.99 -4.28 14.33
N GLY A 395 -20.37 -3.79 13.25
CA GLY A 395 -20.21 -4.60 12.05
C GLY A 395 -19.47 -5.89 12.43
N LYS A 396 -19.73 -6.98 11.74
CA LYS A 396 -19.24 -8.31 12.14
C LYS A 396 -17.70 -8.48 12.16
N PHE A 397 -16.97 -7.40 11.91
CA PHE A 397 -15.52 -7.27 12.02
C PHE A 397 -15.04 -5.88 12.52
N PHE A 398 -15.86 -5.12 13.26
CA PHE A 398 -15.44 -3.87 13.94
C PHE A 398 -16.09 -3.71 15.33
#